data_AF-A0A1G6H5Q1-F1
#
_entry.id   AF-A0A1G6H5Q1-F1
#
_cell.length_a   1.000
_cell.length_b   1.000
_cell.length_c   1.000
_cell.angle_alpha   90.00
_cell.angle_beta   90.00
_cell.angle_gamma   90.00
#
_symmetry.space_group_name_H-M   'P 1'
#
loop_
_entity.id
_entity.type
_entity.pdbx_description
1 polymer ?
#
loop_
_entity_poly.entity_id
_entity_poly.type
_entity_poly.pdbx_seq_one_letter_code
_entity_poly.pdbx_strand_id
1 'polypeptide(L)'
;MLKILLGLCLFIGLIVLWKIFFKIQINQQAQQFRIKQLADLIKFEATSAQPLSKTEARVDEVEEYEQQLFDDVCQMFFERHLTERNLSQAIVLQEGILRKLPAKAQTRIHKLDLGEWSIYWTFYDQSLEYYVGRYGVFYTHIDRFGCEHKCEFKEQHSRA
;
A
#
# COMPACT_ATOMS: atom_id res chain seq x y z
N MET A 1 -28.08 -31.91 35.48
CA MET A 1 -28.26 -30.45 35.28
C MET A 1 -26.93 -29.75 34.99
N LEU A 2 -25.94 -29.77 35.90
CA LEU A 2 -24.63 -29.10 35.70
C LEU A 2 -23.84 -29.59 34.47
N LYS A 3 -23.84 -30.91 34.22
CA LYS A 3 -23.13 -31.52 33.06
C LYS A 3 -23.68 -31.08 31.70
N ILE A 4 -24.98 -30.80 31.63
CA ILE A 4 -25.66 -30.34 30.40
C ILE A 4 -25.34 -28.87 30.15
N LEU A 5 -25.31 -28.05 31.20
CA LEU A 5 -24.92 -26.64 31.14
C LEU A 5 -23.45 -26.47 30.70
N LEU A 6 -22.56 -27.32 31.22
CA LEU A 6 -21.14 -27.31 30.87
C LEU A 6 -20.94 -27.70 29.39
N GLY A 7 -21.68 -28.69 28.90
CA GLY A 7 -21.68 -29.08 27.49
C GLY A 7 -22.15 -27.96 26.55
N LEU A 8 -23.19 -27.22 26.94
CA LEU A 8 -23.69 -26.08 26.17
C LEU A 8 -22.67 -24.94 26.09
N CYS A 9 -21.98 -24.63 27.20
CA CYS A 9 -20.95 -23.59 27.23
C CYS A 9 -19.77 -23.92 26.32
N LEU A 10 -19.31 -25.17 26.33
CA LEU A 10 -18.23 -25.63 25.43
C LEU A 10 -18.64 -25.54 23.96
N PHE A 11 -19.89 -25.90 23.64
CA PHE A 11 -20.40 -25.84 22.27
C PHE A 11 -20.45 -24.40 21.73
N ILE A 12 -20.91 -23.44 22.54
CA ILE A 12 -20.92 -22.02 22.18
C ILE A 12 -19.48 -21.50 22.00
N GLY A 13 -18.56 -21.87 22.89
CA GLY A 13 -17.14 -21.51 22.77
C GLY A 13 -16.51 -22.01 21.47
N LEU A 14 -16.81 -23.26 21.07
CA LEU A 14 -16.32 -23.85 19.82
C LEU A 14 -16.85 -23.11 18.58
N ILE A 15 -18.12 -22.68 18.57
CA ILE A 15 -18.70 -21.92 17.44
C ILE A 15 -18.00 -20.57 17.27
N VAL A 16 -17.73 -19.87 18.37
CA VAL A 16 -17.04 -18.56 18.34
C VAL A 16 -15.60 -18.73 17.83
N LEU A 17 -14.87 -19.72 18.36
CA LEU A 17 -13.51 -20.04 17.91
C LEU A 17 -13.47 -20.39 16.42
N TRP A 18 -14.42 -21.21 15.95
CA TRP A 18 -14.53 -21.59 14.54
C TRP A 18 -14.75 -20.37 13.63
N LYS A 19 -15.66 -19.44 13.99
CA LYS A 19 -15.91 -18.24 13.17
C LYS A 19 -14.69 -17.30 13.11
N ILE A 20 -13.95 -17.15 14.21
CA ILE A 20 -12.74 -16.33 14.24
C ILE A 20 -11.67 -16.94 13.35
N PHE A 21 -11.45 -18.25 13.46
CA PHE A 21 -10.47 -18.98 12.64
C PHE A 21 -10.82 -18.90 11.14
N PHE A 22 -12.09 -19.12 10.78
CA PHE A 22 -12.55 -19.03 9.39
C PHE A 22 -12.37 -17.62 8.81
N LYS A 23 -12.66 -16.57 9.59
CA LYS A 23 -12.51 -15.17 9.15
C LYS A 23 -11.04 -14.82 8.89
N ILE A 24 -10.14 -15.30 9.74
CA ILE A 24 -8.69 -15.13 9.56
C ILE A 24 -8.22 -15.88 8.32
N GLN A 25 -8.64 -17.13 8.13
CA GLN A 25 -8.21 -17.96 7.01
C GLN A 25 -8.70 -17.42 5.65
N ILE A 26 -9.96 -16.97 5.55
CA ILE A 26 -10.50 -16.35 4.32
C ILE A 26 -9.76 -15.06 3.99
N ASN A 27 -9.50 -14.21 4.99
CA ASN A 27 -8.78 -12.97 4.76
C ASN A 27 -7.34 -13.26 4.30
N GLN A 28 -6.65 -14.21 4.95
CA GLN A 28 -5.31 -14.64 4.55
C GLN A 28 -5.26 -15.21 3.13
N GLN A 29 -6.26 -16.01 2.74
CA GLN A 29 -6.31 -16.61 1.41
C GLN A 29 -6.58 -15.55 0.33
N ALA A 30 -7.51 -14.63 0.57
CA ALA A 30 -7.77 -13.50 -0.32
C ALA A 30 -6.55 -12.56 -0.45
N GLN A 31 -5.84 -12.33 0.66
CA GLN A 31 -4.59 -11.57 0.69
C GLN A 31 -3.50 -12.26 -0.15
N GLN A 32 -3.32 -13.58 0.01
CA GLN A 32 -2.32 -14.34 -0.74
C GLN A 32 -2.59 -14.37 -2.25
N PHE A 33 -3.85 -14.50 -2.67
CA PHE A 33 -4.19 -14.42 -4.10
C PHE A 33 -3.89 -13.03 -4.69
N ARG A 34 -4.16 -11.96 -3.94
CA ARG A 34 -3.91 -10.59 -4.40
C ARG A 34 -2.42 -10.24 -4.45
N ILE A 35 -1.64 -10.66 -3.46
CA ILE A 35 -0.18 -10.50 -3.48
C ILE A 35 0.44 -11.26 -4.64
N LYS A 36 -0.06 -12.47 -4.96
CA LYS A 36 0.38 -13.23 -6.14
C LYS A 36 0.04 -12.53 -7.45
N GLN A 37 -1.17 -12.01 -7.59
CA GLN A 37 -1.55 -11.23 -8.79
C GLN A 37 -0.67 -10.00 -8.99
N LEU A 38 -0.35 -9.28 -7.91
CA LEU A 38 0.54 -8.14 -7.98
C LEU A 38 1.98 -8.55 -8.31
N ALA A 39 2.47 -9.66 -7.75
CA ALA A 39 3.78 -10.22 -8.08
C ALA A 39 3.87 -10.70 -9.55
N ASP A 40 2.80 -11.29 -10.08
CA ASP A 40 2.73 -11.71 -11.48
C ASP A 40 2.69 -10.50 -12.44
N LEU A 41 2.01 -9.41 -12.05
CA LEU A 41 2.03 -8.14 -12.80
C LEU A 41 3.44 -7.54 -12.84
N ILE A 42 4.15 -7.55 -11.71
CA ILE A 42 5.56 -7.10 -11.61
C ILE A 42 6.48 -7.95 -12.51
N LYS A 43 6.25 -9.27 -12.57
CA LYS A 43 7.03 -10.18 -13.42
C LYS A 43 6.78 -9.96 -14.92
N PHE A 44 5.57 -9.57 -15.30
CA PHE A 44 5.21 -9.25 -16.69
C PHE A 44 5.83 -7.93 -17.15
N GLU A 45 5.83 -6.91 -16.28
CA GLU A 45 6.36 -5.58 -16.61
C GLU A 45 7.90 -5.55 -16.72
N ALA A 46 8.60 -6.38 -15.93
CA ALA A 46 10.05 -6.55 -16.05
C ALA A 46 10.51 -7.10 -17.43
N THR A 47 9.60 -7.66 -18.21
CA THR A 47 9.87 -8.15 -19.58
C THR A 47 9.48 -7.13 -20.66
N SER A 48 8.66 -6.12 -20.34
CA SER A 48 8.12 -5.16 -21.30
C SER A 48 8.67 -3.75 -21.07
N ALA A 49 9.99 -3.60 -21.19
CA ALA A 49 10.60 -2.27 -21.33
C ALA A 49 10.40 -1.77 -22.77
N GLN A 50 9.33 -1.01 -23.03
CA GLN A 50 9.21 -0.20 -24.24
C GLN A 50 8.92 1.27 -23.89
N PRO A 51 9.56 2.24 -24.57
CA PRO A 51 9.38 3.65 -24.28
C PRO A 51 8.04 4.14 -24.82
N LEU A 52 7.34 4.94 -24.01
CA LEU A 52 6.03 5.52 -24.31
C LEU A 52 6.14 6.51 -25.50
N SER A 53 5.40 6.23 -26.57
CA SER A 53 5.20 7.16 -27.68
C SER A 53 4.24 8.28 -27.29
N LYS A 54 4.72 9.51 -27.43
CA LYS A 54 4.01 10.79 -27.32
C LYS A 54 2.84 10.84 -28.31
N THR A 55 1.61 11.08 -27.82
CA THR A 55 0.42 11.34 -28.66
C THR A 55 -0.20 12.68 -28.25
N GLU A 56 -0.43 13.52 -29.26
CA GLU A 56 -0.75 14.94 -29.21
C GLU A 56 -2.23 15.29 -28.91
N ALA A 57 -2.41 16.47 -28.27
CA ALA A 57 -3.33 17.56 -28.64
C ALA A 57 -4.85 17.50 -28.34
N ARG A 58 -5.29 16.82 -27.27
CA ARG A 58 -6.64 17.07 -26.69
C ARG A 58 -6.66 17.06 -25.15
N VAL A 59 -5.52 17.40 -24.57
CA VAL A 59 -4.92 16.70 -23.43
C VAL A 59 -4.77 17.61 -22.19
N ASP A 60 -4.62 18.94 -22.37
CA ASP A 60 -4.13 19.78 -21.26
C ASP A 60 -5.10 19.94 -20.07
N GLU A 61 -6.41 20.11 -20.28
CA GLU A 61 -7.31 20.47 -19.16
C GLU A 61 -7.67 19.27 -18.26
N VAL A 62 -7.85 18.08 -18.83
CA VAL A 62 -8.12 16.85 -18.06
C VAL A 62 -6.83 16.36 -17.39
N GLU A 63 -5.68 16.52 -18.04
CA GLU A 63 -4.40 16.05 -17.50
C GLU A 63 -3.87 16.92 -16.38
N GLU A 64 -4.01 18.26 -16.47
CA GLU A 64 -3.65 19.15 -15.37
C GLU A 64 -4.48 18.86 -14.11
N TYR A 65 -5.77 18.56 -14.28
CA TYR A 65 -6.63 18.12 -13.18
C TYR A 65 -6.21 16.76 -12.61
N GLU A 66 -5.85 15.79 -13.45
CA GLU A 66 -5.35 14.48 -12.96
C GLU A 66 -4.02 14.63 -12.21
N GLN A 67 -3.13 15.51 -12.67
CA GLN A 67 -1.89 15.82 -11.95
C GLN A 67 -2.18 16.49 -10.61
N GLN A 68 -3.15 17.41 -10.57
CA GLN A 68 -3.64 17.99 -9.32
C GLN A 68 -4.20 16.95 -8.35
N LEU A 69 -5.03 16.04 -8.86
CA LEU A 69 -5.58 14.96 -8.07
C LEU A 69 -4.50 14.07 -7.47
N PHE A 70 -3.41 13.82 -8.20
CA PHE A 70 -2.27 13.06 -7.68
C PHE A 70 -1.63 13.78 -6.49
N ASP A 71 -1.34 15.07 -6.61
CA ASP A 71 -0.77 15.89 -5.52
C ASP A 71 -1.69 15.90 -4.28
N ASP A 72 -2.99 16.15 -4.48
CA ASP A 72 -3.97 16.23 -3.39
C ASP A 72 -4.07 14.91 -2.62
N VAL A 73 -4.03 13.78 -3.34
CA VAL A 73 -4.02 12.45 -2.73
C VAL A 73 -2.73 12.17 -1.97
N CYS A 74 -1.58 12.61 -2.49
CA CYS A 74 -0.30 12.51 -1.81
C CYS A 74 -0.28 13.36 -0.53
N GLN A 75 -0.85 14.56 -0.57
CA GLN A 75 -0.99 15.40 0.63
C GLN A 75 -1.86 14.72 1.69
N MET A 76 -3.05 14.21 1.31
CA MET A 76 -3.91 13.44 2.21
C MET A 76 -3.20 12.21 2.79
N PHE A 77 -2.30 11.60 2.02
CA PHE A 77 -1.50 10.47 2.46
C PHE A 77 -0.49 10.89 3.55
N PHE A 78 0.22 12.01 3.34
CA PHE A 78 1.18 12.56 4.31
C PHE A 78 0.51 12.92 5.64
N GLU A 79 -0.67 13.54 5.59
CA GLU A 79 -1.44 13.95 6.78
C GLU A 79 -1.86 12.77 7.68
N ARG A 80 -1.90 11.54 7.16
CA ARG A 80 -2.23 10.37 7.98
C ARG A 80 -1.08 9.88 8.85
N HIS A 81 0.14 10.37 8.66
CA HIS A 81 1.33 9.99 9.44
C HIS A 81 1.42 8.48 9.67
N LEU A 82 1.23 7.71 8.59
CA LEU A 82 1.32 6.26 8.66
C LEU A 82 2.71 5.84 9.17
N THR A 83 2.84 4.67 9.78
CA THR A 83 4.15 4.16 10.24
C THR A 83 4.21 2.64 10.12
N GLU A 84 3.34 2.06 9.30
CA GLU A 84 3.21 0.61 9.15
C GLU A 84 4.46 0.04 8.47
N ARG A 85 5.07 -0.95 9.12
CA ARG A 85 6.32 -1.58 8.69
C ARG A 85 6.11 -2.96 8.07
N ASN A 86 4.96 -3.57 8.32
CA ASN A 86 4.59 -4.80 7.67
C ASN A 86 4.08 -4.51 6.26
N LEU A 87 4.81 -4.96 5.24
CA LEU A 87 4.45 -4.73 3.84
C LEU A 87 3.00 -5.10 3.50
N SER A 88 2.53 -6.27 3.96
CA SER A 88 1.16 -6.73 3.66
C SER A 88 0.11 -5.80 4.29
N GLN A 89 0.34 -5.33 5.51
CA GLN A 89 -0.56 -4.39 6.19
C GLN A 89 -0.48 -3.00 5.57
N ALA A 90 0.72 -2.56 5.17
CA ALA A 90 0.94 -1.28 4.52
C ALA A 90 0.17 -1.20 3.20
N ILE A 91 0.24 -2.23 2.34
CA ILE A 91 -0.52 -2.27 1.08
C ILE A 91 -2.02 -2.07 1.35
N VAL A 92 -2.59 -2.80 2.31
CA VAL A 92 -4.02 -2.72 2.64
C VAL A 92 -4.41 -1.35 3.17
N LEU A 93 -3.60 -0.81 4.07
CA LEU A 93 -3.89 0.46 4.73
C LEU A 93 -3.82 1.62 3.73
N GLN A 94 -2.85 1.57 2.83
CA GLN A 94 -2.60 2.60 1.84
C GLN A 94 -3.61 2.53 0.68
N GLU A 95 -4.11 1.35 0.30
CA GLU A 95 -5.17 1.19 -0.71
C GLU A 95 -6.37 2.12 -0.45
N GLY A 96 -6.76 2.34 0.80
CA GLY A 96 -7.92 3.18 1.13
C GLY A 96 -7.80 4.64 0.67
N ILE A 97 -6.58 5.17 0.58
CA ILE A 97 -6.30 6.53 0.08
C ILE A 97 -5.93 6.48 -1.39
N LEU A 98 -5.02 5.57 -1.73
CA LEU A 98 -4.37 5.56 -3.04
C LEU A 98 -5.27 5.01 -4.15
N ARG A 99 -6.42 4.41 -3.82
CA ARG A 99 -7.52 4.16 -4.77
C ARG A 99 -8.11 5.44 -5.38
N LYS A 100 -7.83 6.60 -4.78
CA LYS A 100 -8.24 7.92 -5.32
C LYS A 100 -7.25 8.50 -6.32
N LEU A 101 -6.09 7.86 -6.50
CA LEU A 101 -5.12 8.29 -7.51
C LEU A 101 -5.72 8.20 -8.92
N PRO A 102 -5.19 8.98 -9.89
CA PRO A 102 -5.54 8.83 -11.29
C PRO A 102 -5.43 7.38 -11.76
N ALA A 103 -6.35 6.94 -12.62
CA ALA A 103 -6.41 5.55 -13.07
C ALA A 103 -5.16 5.09 -13.84
N LYS A 104 -4.41 6.04 -14.43
CA LYS A 104 -3.16 5.76 -15.16
C LYS A 104 -1.94 5.70 -14.23
N ALA A 105 -2.09 6.00 -12.93
CA ALA A 105 -0.99 5.92 -11.97
C ALA A 105 -0.51 4.49 -11.83
N GLN A 106 0.80 4.29 -11.92
CA GLN A 106 1.42 2.97 -11.83
C GLN A 106 1.95 2.75 -10.41
N THR A 107 1.85 1.51 -9.92
CA THR A 107 2.37 1.12 -8.60
C THR A 107 3.46 0.06 -8.76
N ARG A 108 4.59 0.25 -8.08
CA ARG A 108 5.69 -0.73 -8.03
C ARG A 108 6.09 -0.98 -6.58
N ILE A 109 6.29 -2.25 -6.24
CA ILE A 109 6.78 -2.65 -4.91
C ILE A 109 8.20 -3.16 -5.07
N HIS A 110 9.13 -2.57 -4.33
CA HIS A 110 10.51 -3.00 -4.28
C HIS A 110 10.81 -3.64 -2.92
N LYS A 111 11.46 -4.81 -2.94
CA LYS A 111 12.00 -5.47 -1.74
C LYS A 111 13.51 -5.50 -1.88
N LEU A 112 14.21 -4.99 -0.88
CA LEU A 112 15.66 -4.96 -0.82
C LEU A 112 16.18 -6.17 -0.02
N ASP A 113 17.45 -6.50 -0.23
CA ASP A 113 18.08 -7.71 0.33
C ASP A 113 18.11 -7.73 1.87
N LEU A 114 18.07 -6.56 2.51
CA LEU A 114 18.15 -6.40 3.97
C LEU A 114 16.77 -6.37 4.67
N GLY A 115 15.72 -6.81 3.98
CA GLY A 115 14.34 -6.80 4.50
C GLY A 115 13.67 -5.42 4.48
N GLU A 116 14.36 -4.42 3.92
CA GLU A 116 13.79 -3.12 3.60
C GLU A 116 12.90 -3.23 2.37
N TRP A 117 11.96 -2.31 2.23
CA TRP A 117 11.06 -2.31 1.09
C TRP A 117 10.55 -0.91 0.81
N SER A 118 10.17 -0.66 -0.44
CA SER A 118 9.41 0.53 -0.81
C SER A 118 8.21 0.19 -1.67
N ILE A 119 7.23 1.09 -1.63
CA ILE A 119 6.14 1.12 -2.58
C ILE A 119 6.18 2.47 -3.28
N TYR A 120 6.19 2.43 -4.60
CA TYR A 120 6.38 3.57 -5.47
C TYR A 120 5.17 3.75 -6.36
N TRP A 121 4.62 4.96 -6.38
CA TRP A 121 3.58 5.37 -7.31
C TRP A 121 4.13 6.42 -8.27
N THR A 122 3.78 6.30 -9.54
CA THR A 122 4.19 7.26 -10.57
C THR A 122 3.03 7.68 -11.43
N PHE A 123 3.04 8.96 -11.81
CA PHE A 123 2.10 9.53 -12.75
C PHE A 123 2.79 10.68 -13.48
N TYR A 124 3.11 10.48 -14.77
CA TYR A 124 3.97 11.42 -15.53
C TYR A 124 5.28 11.73 -14.78
N ASP A 125 5.52 13.01 -14.50
CA ASP A 125 6.71 13.50 -13.78
C ASP A 125 6.54 13.49 -12.25
N GLN A 126 5.36 13.13 -11.76
CA GLN A 126 5.06 13.04 -10.33
C GLN A 126 5.36 11.65 -9.79
N SER A 127 5.72 11.61 -8.50
CA SER A 127 5.95 10.34 -7.82
C SER A 127 5.63 10.40 -6.33
N LEU A 128 5.32 9.24 -5.76
CA LEU A 128 5.20 9.04 -4.32
C LEU A 128 5.97 7.77 -3.96
N GLU A 129 6.88 7.86 -3.00
CA GLU A 129 7.59 6.73 -2.42
C GLU A 129 7.24 6.59 -0.95
N TYR A 130 6.84 5.38 -0.56
CA TYR A 130 6.76 4.93 0.81
C TYR A 130 7.88 3.92 1.05
N TYR A 131 8.98 4.35 1.67
CA TYR A 131 10.13 3.50 1.96
C TYR A 131 10.18 3.14 3.45
N VAL A 132 10.38 1.86 3.73
CA VAL A 132 10.56 1.33 5.08
C VAL A 132 11.95 0.72 5.17
N GLY A 133 12.79 1.39 5.95
CA GLY A 133 14.13 0.92 6.27
C GLY A 133 14.23 0.50 7.74
N ARG A 134 15.40 0.01 8.11
CA ARG A 134 15.71 -0.36 9.50
C ARG A 134 15.52 0.79 10.49
N TYR A 135 15.80 2.03 10.06
CA TYR A 135 15.86 3.19 10.95
C TYR A 135 14.56 3.98 11.04
N GLY A 136 13.58 3.66 10.21
CA GLY A 136 12.39 4.49 10.10
C GLY A 136 11.57 4.23 8.87
N VAL A 137 10.52 5.02 8.77
CA VAL A 137 9.62 5.08 7.62
C VAL A 137 9.78 6.46 6.97
N PHE A 138 9.90 6.48 5.66
CA PHE A 138 10.24 7.68 4.89
C PHE A 138 9.27 7.84 3.72
N TYR A 139 8.72 9.04 3.59
CA TYR A 139 7.88 9.45 2.47
C TYR A 139 8.60 10.48 1.64
N THR A 140 8.57 10.28 0.33
CA THR A 140 9.06 11.23 -0.64
C THR A 140 8.00 11.41 -1.70
N HIS A 141 7.56 12.64 -1.94
CA HIS A 141 6.63 12.97 -3.02
C HIS A 141 7.25 14.04 -3.90
N ILE A 142 7.29 13.80 -5.21
CA ILE A 142 7.63 14.81 -6.20
C ILE A 142 6.31 15.28 -6.81
N ASP A 143 5.99 16.56 -6.62
CA ASP A 143 4.75 17.18 -7.11
C ASP A 143 4.83 17.54 -8.60
N ARG A 144 3.73 18.06 -9.16
CA ARG A 144 3.65 18.42 -10.58
C ARG A 144 4.63 19.53 -11.00
N PHE A 145 5.15 20.30 -10.04
CA PHE A 145 6.13 21.36 -10.25
C PHE A 145 7.56 20.87 -10.05
N GLY A 146 7.75 19.58 -9.74
CA GLY A 146 9.04 18.98 -9.46
C GLY A 146 9.57 19.29 -8.05
N CYS A 147 8.76 19.83 -7.15
CA CYS A 147 9.18 20.08 -5.77
C CYS A 147 9.12 18.77 -4.97
N GLU A 148 10.18 18.54 -4.18
CA GLU A 148 10.31 17.34 -3.36
C GLU A 148 9.79 17.60 -1.94
N HIS A 149 8.77 16.84 -1.55
CA HIS A 149 8.15 16.87 -0.23
C HIS A 149 8.56 15.62 0.54
N LYS A 150 9.16 15.79 1.73
CA LYS A 150 9.67 14.69 2.56
C LYS A 150 9.01 14.65 3.92
N CYS A 151 8.77 13.44 4.40
CA CYS A 151 8.36 13.18 5.76
C CYS A 151 9.08 11.94 6.30
N GLU A 152 9.63 12.02 7.50
CA GLU A 152 10.41 10.93 8.10
C GLU A 152 9.95 10.62 9.52
N PHE A 153 9.78 9.33 9.81
CA PHE A 153 9.47 8.81 11.12
C PHE A 153 10.61 7.92 11.56
N LYS A 154 11.57 8.53 12.25
CA LYS A 154 12.73 7.84 12.81
C LYS A 154 12.34 7.11 14.08
N GLU A 155 12.92 5.94 14.29
CA GLU A 155 12.86 5.29 15.59
C GLU A 155 13.65 6.11 16.62
N GLN A 156 12.98 6.52 17.70
CA GLN A 156 13.71 6.93 18.90
C GLN A 156 14.32 5.68 19.51
N HIS A 157 15.59 5.41 19.19
CA HIS A 157 16.39 4.53 20.03
C HIS A 157 16.58 5.23 21.37
N SER A 158 15.69 4.94 22.32
CA SER A 158 15.98 5.11 23.74
C SER A 158 17.23 4.28 24.01
N ARG A 159 18.38 4.96 24.12
CA ARG A 159 19.61 4.35 24.64
C ARG A 159 19.29 3.83 26.04
N ALA A 160 19.11 2.52 26.16
CA ALA A 160 19.06 1.80 27.42
C ALA A 160 20.41 1.11 27.63
#